data_AF-A0A6C8H299-F1
#
_entry.id   AF-A0A6C8H299-F1
#
_cell.length_a   1.000
_cell.length_b   1.000
_cell.length_c   1.000
_cell.angle_alpha   90.00
_cell.angle_beta   90.00
_cell.angle_gamma   90.00
#
_symmetry.space_group_name_H-M   'P 1'
#
loop_
_entity.id
_entity.type
_entity.pdbx_description
1 polymer ?
#
loop_
_entity_poly.entity_id
_entity_poly.type
_entity_poly.pdbx_seq_one_letter_code
_entity_poly.pdbx_strand_id
1 'polypeptide(L)'
;MTLSFTARWRDELPATYTALLPTPLKNARLIWYNDKLAQQLAIPASLFDATNGAGVWGGETLLPGMSPVAQVYSGHQFGVWAGQLGDGRGILLGEQLLADGSTLDWHLKGAGLTPYSRMGDGRAVLRSTIRESLASEAMHYLGIPTTRARYLS
;
A
#
# COMPACT_ATOMS: atom_id res chain seq x y z
N MET A 1 -14.51 -15.39 -5.95
CA MET A 1 -13.07 -15.72 -5.82
C MET A 1 -12.56 -15.07 -4.55
N THR A 2 -11.79 -15.81 -3.75
CA THR A 2 -11.21 -15.30 -2.50
C THR A 2 -9.80 -14.81 -2.79
N LEU A 3 -9.47 -13.60 -2.34
CA LEU A 3 -8.11 -13.08 -2.44
C LEU A 3 -7.16 -13.98 -1.64
N SER A 4 -6.01 -14.31 -2.22
CA SER A 4 -4.95 -15.08 -1.56
C SER A 4 -3.73 -14.19 -1.37
N PHE A 5 -3.18 -14.22 -0.17
CA PHE A 5 -1.99 -13.46 0.20
C PHE A 5 -0.88 -14.40 0.66
N THR A 6 0.33 -14.09 0.25
CA THR A 6 1.57 -14.68 0.75
C THR A 6 2.31 -13.65 1.62
N ALA A 7 3.35 -14.11 2.30
CA ALA A 7 4.21 -13.28 3.14
C ALA A 7 5.69 -13.55 2.81
N ARG A 8 6.03 -13.68 1.51
CA ARG A 8 7.38 -14.05 1.06
C ARG A 8 8.42 -13.05 1.57
N TRP A 9 8.16 -11.75 1.50
CA TRP A 9 9.08 -10.74 2.03
C TRP A 9 9.35 -10.97 3.52
N ARG A 10 8.29 -11.20 4.28
CA ARG A 10 8.39 -11.44 5.73
C ARG A 10 9.19 -12.70 6.03
N ASP A 11 8.90 -13.79 5.32
CA ASP A 11 9.41 -15.11 5.65
C ASP A 11 10.81 -15.37 5.08
N GLU A 12 11.12 -14.81 3.91
CA GLU A 12 12.38 -15.04 3.18
C GLU A 12 13.42 -13.95 3.43
N LEU A 13 13.02 -12.75 3.87
CA LEU A 13 13.91 -11.62 4.14
C LEU A 13 13.80 -11.14 5.60
N PRO A 14 14.11 -11.99 6.60
CA PRO A 14 14.08 -11.59 7.99
C PRO A 14 15.08 -10.45 8.26
N ALA A 15 14.81 -9.65 9.29
CA ALA A 15 15.59 -8.46 9.67
C ALA A 15 15.61 -7.31 8.64
N THR A 16 14.83 -7.40 7.55
CA THR A 16 14.66 -6.31 6.57
C THR A 16 13.39 -5.47 6.79
N TYR A 17 12.69 -5.69 7.91
CA TYR A 17 11.43 -5.03 8.19
C TYR A 17 11.12 -4.99 9.69
N THR A 18 10.07 -4.24 10.03
CA THR A 18 9.39 -4.34 11.33
C THR A 18 7.92 -4.68 11.10
N ALA A 19 7.38 -5.65 11.83
CA ALA A 19 5.97 -5.98 11.80
C ALA A 19 5.17 -4.96 12.61
N LEU A 20 4.12 -4.39 12.02
CA LEU A 20 3.25 -3.39 12.65
C LEU A 20 1.93 -3.29 11.91
N LEU A 21 0.89 -2.84 12.60
CA LEU A 21 -0.44 -2.63 12.02
C LEU A 21 -0.58 -1.19 11.51
N PRO A 22 -1.39 -0.96 10.46
CA PRO A 22 -1.85 0.38 10.11
C PRO A 22 -2.57 1.05 11.29
N THR A 23 -2.48 2.37 11.36
CA THR A 23 -3.23 3.22 12.29
C THR A 23 -4.34 3.93 11.50
N PRO A 24 -5.62 3.53 11.63
CA PRO A 24 -6.72 4.15 10.89
C PRO A 24 -6.83 5.67 11.08
N LEU A 25 -7.41 6.35 10.09
CA LEU A 25 -7.85 7.73 10.23
C LEU A 25 -9.27 7.78 10.83
N LYS A 26 -9.67 8.95 11.35
CA LYS A 26 -11.04 9.15 11.82
C LYS A 26 -11.97 9.41 10.63
N ASN A 27 -13.06 8.65 10.52
CA ASN A 27 -14.07 8.82 9.46
C ASN A 27 -13.45 8.79 8.05
N ALA A 28 -12.52 7.85 7.81
CA ALA A 28 -11.96 7.63 6.49
C ALA A 28 -13.06 7.15 5.54
N ARG A 29 -12.95 7.51 4.25
CA ARG A 29 -13.98 7.21 3.26
C ARG A 29 -13.33 6.94 1.93
N LEU A 30 -13.68 5.81 1.32
CA LEU A 30 -13.28 5.54 -0.06
C LEU A 30 -13.85 6.64 -0.97
N ILE A 31 -12.98 7.42 -1.61
CA ILE A 31 -13.38 8.50 -2.52
C ILE A 31 -13.24 8.11 -4.00
N TRP A 32 -12.40 7.11 -4.28
CA TRP A 32 -12.15 6.61 -5.62
C TRP A 32 -11.48 5.24 -5.55
N TYR A 33 -11.77 4.38 -6.53
CA TYR A 33 -11.02 3.16 -6.79
C TYR A 33 -10.90 2.91 -8.30
N ASN A 34 -9.91 2.11 -8.68
CA ASN A 34 -9.64 1.75 -10.06
C ASN A 34 -10.37 0.46 -10.44
N ASP A 35 -11.49 0.59 -11.13
CA ASP A 35 -12.37 -0.52 -11.53
C ASP A 35 -11.64 -1.55 -12.43
N LYS A 36 -10.89 -1.06 -13.43
CA LYS A 36 -10.14 -1.93 -14.36
C LYS A 36 -9.05 -2.70 -13.64
N LEU A 37 -8.30 -2.04 -12.76
CA LEU A 37 -7.27 -2.71 -11.98
C LEU A 37 -7.87 -3.67 -10.97
N ALA A 38 -8.98 -3.33 -10.32
CA ALA A 38 -9.68 -4.23 -9.41
C ALA A 38 -10.12 -5.51 -10.12
N GLN A 39 -10.63 -5.41 -11.35
CA GLN A 39 -10.97 -6.57 -12.19
C GLN A 39 -9.74 -7.39 -12.55
N GLN A 40 -8.64 -6.75 -12.98
CA GLN A 40 -7.36 -7.43 -13.29
C GLN A 40 -6.82 -8.21 -12.09
N LEU A 41 -7.00 -7.66 -10.88
CA LEU A 41 -6.56 -8.27 -9.63
C LEU A 41 -7.61 -9.17 -8.98
N ALA A 42 -8.73 -9.44 -9.67
CA ALA A 42 -9.84 -10.24 -9.15
C ALA A 42 -10.33 -9.81 -7.75
N ILE A 43 -10.31 -8.50 -7.48
CA ILE A 43 -10.78 -7.92 -6.21
C ILE A 43 -12.31 -7.86 -6.22
N PRO A 44 -13.00 -8.53 -5.28
CA PRO A 44 -14.45 -8.50 -5.22
C PRO A 44 -15.00 -7.08 -5.02
N ALA A 45 -16.05 -6.72 -5.76
CA ALA A 45 -16.71 -5.41 -5.64
C ALA A 45 -17.19 -5.11 -4.21
N SER A 46 -17.52 -6.14 -3.43
CA SER A 46 -17.93 -6.02 -2.03
C SER A 46 -16.86 -5.41 -1.12
N LEU A 47 -15.58 -5.42 -1.52
CA LEU A 47 -14.52 -4.73 -0.75
C LEU A 47 -14.53 -3.22 -0.94
N PHE A 48 -15.23 -2.69 -1.95
CA PHE A 48 -15.33 -1.25 -2.21
C PHE A 48 -16.66 -0.66 -1.72
N ASP A 49 -17.43 -1.41 -0.94
CA ASP A 49 -18.69 -0.94 -0.37
C ASP A 49 -18.44 0.16 0.68
N ALA A 50 -18.74 1.40 0.30
CA ALA A 50 -18.54 2.58 1.13
C ALA A 50 -19.48 2.67 2.34
N THR A 51 -20.49 1.80 2.44
CA THR A 51 -21.43 1.81 3.57
C THR A 51 -20.78 1.38 4.90
N ASN A 52 -19.68 0.62 4.84
CA ASN A 52 -18.99 0.08 6.01
C ASN A 52 -17.67 0.79 6.35
N GLY A 53 -17.47 2.01 5.84
CA GLY A 53 -16.23 2.79 6.06
C GLY A 53 -15.20 2.59 4.95
N ALA A 54 -13.92 2.84 5.27
CA ALA A 54 -12.83 2.68 4.30
C ALA A 54 -12.27 1.24 4.28
N GLY A 55 -12.53 0.45 5.31
CA GLY A 55 -12.17 -0.98 5.36
C GLY A 55 -10.68 -1.21 5.16
N VAL A 56 -10.31 -2.18 4.31
CA VAL A 56 -8.90 -2.48 4.01
C VAL A 56 -8.15 -1.29 3.37
N TRP A 57 -8.87 -0.43 2.63
CA TRP A 57 -8.29 0.72 1.94
C TRP A 57 -7.86 1.83 2.90
N GLY A 58 -8.58 1.99 4.02
CA GLY A 58 -8.23 2.94 5.09
C GLY A 58 -7.32 2.35 6.16
N GLY A 59 -6.91 1.07 6.03
CA GLY A 59 -6.20 0.35 7.08
C GLY A 59 -7.07 0.00 8.29
N GLU A 60 -8.39 0.02 8.16
CA GLU A 60 -9.37 -0.30 9.22
C GLU A 60 -9.58 -1.81 9.38
N THR A 61 -9.24 -2.60 8.36
CA THR A 61 -9.39 -4.05 8.35
C THR A 61 -8.23 -4.69 7.60
N LEU A 62 -7.82 -5.89 8.02
CA LEU A 62 -6.88 -6.72 7.28
C LEU A 62 -7.61 -7.92 6.68
N LEU A 63 -7.23 -8.28 5.46
CA LEU A 63 -7.75 -9.47 4.80
C LEU A 63 -7.01 -10.72 5.29
N PRO A 64 -7.67 -11.90 5.28
CA PRO A 64 -7.00 -13.15 5.61
C PRO A 64 -5.71 -13.36 4.81
N GLY A 65 -4.63 -13.71 5.50
CA GLY A 65 -3.30 -13.91 4.92
C GLY A 65 -2.42 -12.66 4.85
N MET A 66 -2.98 -11.45 5.03
CA MET A 66 -2.16 -10.24 5.17
C MET A 66 -1.28 -10.32 6.41
N SER A 67 -0.04 -9.90 6.28
CA SER A 67 0.92 -9.82 7.37
C SER A 67 1.70 -8.51 7.26
N PRO A 68 1.16 -7.41 7.79
CA PRO A 68 1.69 -6.10 7.48
C PRO A 68 3.08 -5.84 8.06
N VAL A 69 3.95 -5.23 7.25
CA VAL A 69 5.32 -4.88 7.59
C VAL A 69 5.72 -3.51 7.03
N ALA A 70 6.60 -2.81 7.72
CA ALA A 70 7.31 -1.65 7.19
C ALA A 70 8.76 -2.06 6.91
N GLN A 71 9.22 -1.85 5.67
CA GLN A 71 10.56 -2.26 5.25
C GLN A 71 11.61 -1.23 5.64
N VAL A 72 12.81 -1.70 5.98
CA VAL A 72 13.98 -0.83 6.17
C VAL A 72 14.76 -0.73 4.87
N TYR A 73 15.22 0.48 4.55
CA TYR A 73 16.17 0.72 3.47
C TYR A 73 16.97 1.98 3.78
N SER A 74 17.93 2.32 2.93
CA SER A 74 18.74 3.53 3.02
C SER A 74 18.91 4.13 1.63
N GLY A 75 19.54 5.30 1.51
CA GLY A 75 19.80 5.87 0.20
C GLY A 75 20.53 7.20 0.19
N HIS A 76 20.97 7.60 -1.00
CA HIS A 76 21.50 8.94 -1.24
C HIS A 76 20.34 9.87 -1.61
N GLN A 77 20.19 10.98 -0.88
CA GLN A 77 19.21 12.03 -1.18
C GLN A 77 19.98 13.29 -1.60
N PHE A 78 19.67 13.81 -2.78
CA PHE A 78 20.35 14.99 -3.35
C PHE A 78 21.88 14.84 -3.42
N GLY A 79 22.37 13.63 -3.73
CA GLY A 79 23.79 13.33 -3.86
C GLY A 79 24.53 13.06 -2.54
N VAL A 80 23.85 13.12 -1.39
CA VAL A 80 24.44 12.89 -0.07
C VAL A 80 23.85 11.65 0.59
N TRP A 81 24.67 10.86 1.27
CA TRP A 81 24.20 9.71 2.04
C TRP A 81 23.27 10.16 3.18
N ALA A 82 22.01 9.71 3.14
CA ALA A 82 20.99 10.12 4.11
C ALA A 82 20.91 9.21 5.34
N GLY A 83 21.77 8.18 5.42
CA GLY A 83 21.68 7.14 6.45
C GLY A 83 20.44 6.28 6.28
N GLN A 84 19.90 5.81 7.42
CA GLN A 84 18.72 4.97 7.46
C GLN A 84 17.47 5.73 7.00
N LEU A 85 16.77 5.13 6.04
CA LEU A 85 15.42 5.49 5.62
C LEU A 85 14.47 4.35 6.02
N GLY A 86 13.63 3.88 5.10
CA GLY A 86 12.60 2.89 5.36
C GLY A 86 11.21 3.43 5.07
N ASP A 87 10.22 2.56 5.19
CA ASP A 87 8.82 2.89 5.00
C ASP A 87 8.31 3.78 6.14
N GLY A 88 8.62 5.07 6.08
CA GLY A 88 8.29 6.03 7.15
C GLY A 88 6.84 6.51 7.21
N ARG A 89 6.02 6.10 6.25
CA ARG A 89 4.56 6.39 6.22
C ARG A 89 3.79 5.37 5.40
N GLY A 90 4.41 4.23 5.13
CA GLY A 90 3.91 3.20 4.24
C GLY A 90 3.97 1.86 4.97
N ILE A 91 3.06 0.95 4.62
CA ILE A 91 3.08 -0.41 5.13
C ILE A 91 2.76 -1.34 3.96
N LEU A 92 3.61 -2.34 3.73
CA LEU A 92 3.29 -3.50 2.90
C LEU A 92 2.29 -4.35 3.68
N LEU A 93 1.01 -4.32 3.31
CA LEU A 93 -0.04 -5.11 3.96
C LEU A 93 0.12 -6.61 3.70
N GLY A 94 0.60 -6.96 2.50
CA GLY A 94 0.83 -8.33 2.08
C GLY A 94 1.07 -8.40 0.58
N GLU A 95 1.36 -9.61 0.12
CA GLU A 95 1.68 -9.91 -1.28
C GLU A 95 0.55 -10.76 -1.87
N GLN A 96 -0.26 -10.19 -2.77
CA GLN A 96 -1.37 -10.92 -3.37
C GLN A 96 -0.85 -11.91 -4.42
N LEU A 97 -1.20 -13.19 -4.27
CA LEU A 97 -0.95 -14.22 -5.28
C LEU A 97 -2.11 -14.22 -6.30
N LEU A 98 -1.77 -14.03 -7.58
CA LEU A 98 -2.72 -14.07 -8.69
C LEU A 98 -2.84 -15.47 -9.28
N ALA A 99 -3.92 -15.70 -10.04
CA ALA A 99 -4.22 -16.99 -10.65
C ALA A 99 -3.18 -17.43 -11.71
N ASP A 100 -2.43 -16.48 -12.28
CA ASP A 100 -1.33 -16.74 -13.20
C ASP A 100 0.00 -17.05 -12.48
N GLY A 101 -0.01 -17.12 -11.14
CA GLY A 101 1.16 -17.35 -10.29
C GLY A 101 2.02 -16.11 -10.03
N SER A 102 1.68 -14.97 -10.64
CA SER A 102 2.36 -13.71 -10.33
C SER A 102 1.96 -13.20 -8.95
N THR A 103 2.77 -12.31 -8.40
CA THR A 103 2.54 -11.76 -7.06
C THR A 103 2.65 -10.24 -7.08
N LEU A 104 1.75 -9.57 -6.38
CA LEU A 104 1.70 -8.11 -6.33
C LEU A 104 1.58 -7.59 -4.91
N ASP A 105 2.45 -6.66 -4.58
CA ASP A 105 2.52 -6.01 -3.28
C ASP A 105 1.32 -5.10 -3.04
N TRP A 106 0.69 -5.20 -1.87
CA TRP A 106 -0.32 -4.25 -1.39
C TRP A 106 0.30 -3.27 -0.42
N HIS A 107 0.84 -2.17 -0.95
CA HIS A 107 1.43 -1.11 -0.13
C HIS A 107 0.40 -0.02 0.18
N LEU A 108 0.07 0.18 1.45
CA LEU A 108 -0.82 1.24 1.92
C LEU A 108 0.00 2.48 2.33
N LYS A 109 -0.19 3.59 1.62
CA LYS A 109 0.51 4.86 1.87
C LYS A 109 -0.31 5.78 2.77
N GLY A 110 0.33 6.41 3.75
CA GLY A 110 -0.33 7.17 4.81
C GLY A 110 -0.88 6.31 5.95
N ALA A 111 -0.42 5.05 6.03
CA ALA A 111 -0.91 4.03 6.96
C ALA A 111 -0.64 4.35 8.44
N GLY A 112 0.10 5.42 8.77
CA GLY A 112 0.44 5.79 10.13
C GLY A 112 1.94 5.76 10.39
N LEU A 113 2.30 5.99 11.65
CA LEU A 113 3.69 6.01 12.09
C LEU A 113 4.28 4.59 12.07
N THR A 114 5.53 4.52 11.61
CA THR A 114 6.39 3.34 11.67
C THR A 114 7.70 3.69 12.40
N PRO A 115 8.54 2.71 12.79
CA PRO A 115 9.89 2.96 13.30
C PRO A 115 10.78 3.80 12.36
N TYR A 116 10.41 3.89 11.08
CA TYR A 116 11.17 4.59 10.04
C TYR A 116 10.62 6.00 9.74
N SER A 117 9.62 6.48 10.49
CA SER A 117 8.96 7.78 10.24
C SER A 117 9.89 8.99 10.43
N ARG A 118 10.98 8.81 11.18
CA ARG A 118 11.88 9.89 11.60
C ARG A 118 11.05 11.01 12.26
N MET A 119 11.08 12.22 11.68
CA MET A 119 10.34 13.39 12.17
C MET A 119 8.98 13.58 11.47
N GLY A 120 8.58 12.67 10.57
CA GLY A 120 7.29 12.72 9.89
C GLY A 120 6.15 12.19 10.76
N ASP A 121 4.91 12.53 10.38
CA ASP A 121 3.69 12.13 11.08
C ASP A 121 3.13 10.77 10.62
N GLY A 122 3.78 10.11 9.66
CA GLY A 122 3.34 8.84 9.09
C GLY A 122 2.12 8.95 8.16
N ARG A 123 1.71 10.16 7.77
CA ARG A 123 0.48 10.39 7.00
C ARG A 123 0.74 10.84 5.57
N ALA A 124 -0.29 10.64 4.74
CA ALA A 124 -0.37 11.20 3.40
C ALA A 124 -1.54 12.19 3.37
N VAL A 125 -1.34 13.30 2.66
CA VAL A 125 -2.40 14.30 2.45
C VAL A 125 -3.12 14.03 1.13
N LEU A 126 -4.42 14.34 1.08
CA LEU A 126 -5.28 14.03 -0.06
C LEU A 126 -4.74 14.56 -1.40
N ARG A 127 -4.21 15.79 -1.42
CA ARG A 127 -3.59 16.37 -2.63
C ARG A 127 -2.42 15.53 -3.16
N SER A 128 -1.67 14.86 -2.28
CA SER A 128 -0.53 14.02 -2.67
C SER A 128 -1.01 12.71 -3.27
N THR A 129 -2.00 12.08 -2.63
CA THR A 129 -2.52 10.76 -3.07
C THR A 129 -3.27 10.88 -4.39
N ILE A 130 -4.06 11.95 -4.59
CA ILE A 130 -4.73 12.24 -5.87
C ILE A 130 -3.70 12.40 -7.00
N ARG A 131 -2.67 13.23 -6.79
CA ARG A 131 -1.64 13.47 -7.82
C ARG A 131 -0.88 12.21 -8.20
N GLU A 132 -0.53 11.40 -7.20
CA GLU A 132 0.14 10.12 -7.40
C GLU A 132 -0.75 9.15 -8.18
N SER A 133 -2.03 9.04 -7.82
CA SER A 133 -2.98 8.19 -8.56
C SER A 133 -3.09 8.58 -10.04
N LEU A 134 -3.29 9.87 -10.31
CA LEU A 134 -3.39 10.39 -11.68
C LEU A 134 -2.11 10.14 -12.48
N ALA A 135 -0.94 10.41 -11.90
CA ALA A 135 0.34 10.23 -12.57
C ALA A 135 0.64 8.74 -12.83
N SER A 136 0.44 7.87 -11.84
CA SER A 136 0.63 6.43 -11.94
C SER A 136 -0.21 5.84 -13.07
N GLU A 137 -1.49 6.17 -13.14
CA GLU A 137 -2.36 5.61 -14.17
C GLU A 137 -2.10 6.24 -15.55
N ALA A 138 -1.81 7.54 -15.62
CA ALA A 138 -1.42 8.17 -16.89
C ALA A 138 -0.17 7.51 -17.50
N MET A 139 0.86 7.27 -16.68
CA MET A 139 2.09 6.59 -17.12
C MET A 139 1.79 5.16 -17.62
N HIS A 140 0.92 4.44 -16.92
CA HIS A 140 0.51 3.09 -17.34
C HIS A 140 -0.16 3.10 -18.71
N TYR A 141 -1.12 3.99 -18.94
CA TYR A 141 -1.81 4.10 -20.24
C TYR A 141 -0.92 4.67 -21.36
N LEU A 142 0.17 5.36 -21.02
CA LEU A 142 1.21 5.76 -21.98
C LEU A 142 2.20 4.62 -22.30
N GLY A 143 2.03 3.43 -21.71
CA GLY A 143 2.94 2.30 -21.92
C GLY A 143 4.28 2.40 -21.18
N ILE A 144 4.36 3.28 -20.17
CA ILE A 144 5.57 3.48 -19.38
C ILE A 144 5.49 2.65 -18.09
N PRO A 145 6.51 1.81 -17.77
CA PRO A 145 6.53 1.03 -16.53
C PRO A 145 6.37 1.93 -15.29
N THR A 146 5.43 1.58 -14.42
CA THR A 146 5.03 2.40 -13.27
C THR A 146 4.33 1.57 -12.20
N THR A 147 4.32 2.06 -10.97
CA THR A 147 3.42 1.55 -9.94
C THR A 147 1.97 1.90 -10.28
N ARG A 148 1.03 1.10 -9.79
CA ARG A 148 -0.40 1.22 -10.11
C ARG A 148 -1.19 1.68 -8.90
N ALA A 149 -2.09 2.63 -9.10
CA ALA A 149 -2.92 3.18 -8.03
C ALA A 149 -4.29 2.49 -8.02
N ARG A 150 -4.65 1.94 -6.86
CA ARG A 150 -5.88 1.14 -6.68
C ARG A 150 -7.03 1.90 -6.06
N TYR A 151 -6.76 2.74 -5.06
CA TYR A 151 -7.78 3.39 -4.26
C TYR A 151 -7.27 4.71 -3.67
N LEU A 152 -8.22 5.51 -3.19
CA LEU A 152 -8.01 6.71 -2.39
C LEU A 152 -9.05 6.71 -1.27
N SER A 153 -8.63 6.89 -0.02
CA SER A 153 -9.49 6.85 1.18
C SER A 153 -9.13 7.87 2.25
#